data_AF-A0A920SRI5-F1
#
_entry.id   AF-A0A920SRI5-F1
#
_cell.length_a   1.000
_cell.length_b   1.000
_cell.length_c   1.000
_cell.angle_alpha   90.00
_cell.angle_beta   90.00
_cell.angle_gamma   90.00
#
_symmetry.space_group_name_H-M   'P 1'
#
loop_
_entity.id
_entity.type
_entity.pdbx_description
1 polymer ?
#
loop_
_entity_poly.entity_id
_entity_poly.type
_entity_poly.pdbx_seq_one_letter_code
_entity_poly.pdbx_strand_id
1 'polypeptide(L)'
;MEKTRDAIAGGLSGLFKGKQAVASDQGFDELEDNLIMSDIGVEASARIVEKLRTQAVKGQVNPTENLRSLLQEELVNLLRPAVSPLDLADRVASPWVVLMVGVNGAGKTTTAAKLANHSQNGE
;
A
#
# COMPACT_ATOMS: atom_id res chain seq x y z
N MET A 1 0.57 -7.43 9.30
CA MET A 1 1.13 -6.16 8.77
C MET A 1 1.62 -5.21 9.86
N GLU A 2 1.75 -5.64 11.13
CA GLU A 2 2.18 -4.77 12.24
C GLU A 2 3.56 -4.16 11.98
N LYS A 3 4.57 -4.98 11.66
CA LYS A 3 5.93 -4.50 11.33
C LYS A 3 6.00 -3.51 10.17
N THR A 4 5.28 -3.77 9.06
CA THR A 4 5.23 -2.84 7.91
C THR A 4 4.51 -1.55 8.29
N ARG A 5 3.42 -1.66 9.06
CA ARG A 5 2.68 -0.53 9.57
C ARG A 5 3.53 0.29 10.53
N ASP A 6 4.37 -0.34 11.35
CA ASP A 6 5.26 0.31 12.30
C ASP A 6 6.46 0.96 11.61
N ALA A 7 6.99 0.34 10.55
CA ALA A 7 8.05 0.94 9.73
C ALA A 7 7.55 2.22 9.06
N ILE A 8 6.39 2.14 8.39
CA ILE A 8 5.77 3.28 7.72
C ILE A 8 5.30 4.31 8.75
N ALA A 9 4.55 3.91 9.78
CA ALA A 9 4.05 4.81 10.80
C ALA A 9 5.17 5.40 11.66
N GLY A 10 6.27 4.68 11.89
CA GLY A 10 7.44 5.16 12.64
C GLY A 10 8.15 6.29 11.90
N GLY A 11 8.49 6.08 10.62
CA GLY A 11 9.09 7.11 9.76
C GLY A 11 8.16 8.32 9.59
N LEU A 12 6.87 8.06 9.38
CA LEU A 12 5.85 9.10 9.24
C LEU A 12 5.54 9.87 10.54
N SER A 13 5.57 9.22 11.71
CA SER A 13 5.25 9.86 12.99
C SER A 13 6.30 10.87 13.43
N GLY A 14 7.56 10.69 13.01
CA GLY A 14 8.63 11.68 13.21
C GLY A 14 8.39 12.93 12.36
N LEU A 15 8.06 12.72 11.08
CA LEU A 15 7.73 13.79 10.14
C LEU A 15 6.50 14.59 10.62
N PHE A 16 5.39 13.91 10.91
CA PHE A 16 4.11 14.58 11.25
C PHE A 16 4.05 15.25 12.64
N LYS A 17 5.10 15.15 13.48
CA LYS A 17 5.12 15.80 14.81
C LYS A 17 5.46 17.30 14.76
N GLY A 18 6.05 17.80 13.68
CA GLY A 18 6.34 19.24 13.48
C GLY A 18 5.39 19.88 12.47
N LYS A 19 4.39 20.64 12.93
CA LYS A 19 3.31 21.26 12.12
C LYS A 19 3.74 22.07 10.88
N GLN A 20 5.00 22.49 10.79
CA GLN A 20 5.56 23.26 9.65
C GLN A 20 6.68 22.54 8.88
N ALA A 21 7.24 21.45 9.40
CA ALA A 21 8.43 20.82 8.82
C ALA A 21 8.11 19.91 7.62
N VAL A 22 6.94 19.27 7.60
CA VAL A 22 6.59 18.29 6.55
C VAL A 22 6.24 18.92 5.21
N ALA A 23 5.66 20.12 5.21
CA ALA A 23 5.36 20.86 3.97
C ALA A 23 6.57 21.66 3.46
N SER A 24 7.77 21.38 3.96
CA SER A 24 9.03 21.89 3.42
C SER A 24 9.59 20.90 2.40
N ASP A 25 10.46 21.37 1.51
CA ASP A 25 11.14 20.49 0.54
C ASP A 25 11.89 19.36 1.26
N GLN A 26 12.58 19.66 2.37
CA GLN A 26 13.28 18.64 3.16
C GLN A 26 12.34 17.57 3.72
N GLY A 27 11.15 17.95 4.17
CA GLY A 27 10.15 17.00 4.68
C GLY A 27 9.61 16.07 3.60
N PHE A 28 9.51 16.55 2.36
CA PHE A 28 9.12 15.73 1.21
C PHE A 28 10.24 14.77 0.79
N ASP A 29 11.50 15.21 0.83
CA ASP A 29 12.64 14.36 0.48
C ASP A 29 12.80 13.22 1.51
N GLU A 30 12.68 13.51 2.81
CA GLU A 30 12.70 12.50 3.88
C GLU A 30 11.50 11.52 3.77
N LEU A 31 10.34 11.99 3.30
CA LEU A 31 9.19 11.13 3.04
C LEU A 31 9.47 10.17 1.87
N GLU A 32 10.11 10.63 0.81
CA GLU A 32 10.47 9.81 -0.35
C GLU A 32 11.41 8.68 0.05
N ASP A 33 12.48 9.00 0.78
CA ASP A 33 13.46 8.02 1.27
C ASP A 33 12.79 6.94 2.14
N ASN A 34 11.87 7.34 3.03
CA ASN A 34 11.13 6.40 3.86
C ASN A 34 10.22 5.46 3.05
N LEU A 35 9.59 5.96 1.98
CA LEU A 35 8.77 5.12 1.09
C LEU A 35 9.64 4.13 0.31
N ILE A 36 10.82 4.57 -0.15
CA ILE A 36 11.80 3.70 -0.83
C ILE A 36 12.27 2.58 0.10
N MET A 37 12.61 2.90 1.36
CA MET A 37 13.00 1.92 2.37
C MET A 37 11.88 0.95 2.76
N SER A 38 10.63 1.28 2.44
CA SER A 38 9.44 0.47 2.73
C SER A 38 9.01 -0.44 1.58
N ASP A 39 9.92 -0.75 0.65
CA ASP A 39 9.70 -1.60 -0.54
C ASP A 39 8.65 -1.05 -1.54
N ILE A 40 8.35 0.25 -1.52
CA ILE A 40 7.44 0.88 -2.50
C ILE A 40 8.14 1.07 -3.87
N GLY A 41 9.47 1.22 -3.86
CA GLY A 41 10.28 1.46 -5.04
C GLY A 41 10.37 2.94 -5.43
N VAL A 42 11.40 3.28 -6.21
CA VAL A 42 11.78 4.67 -6.52
C VAL A 42 10.69 5.40 -7.31
N GLU A 43 10.22 4.82 -8.42
CA GLU A 43 9.25 5.48 -9.31
C GLU A 43 7.92 5.78 -8.60
N ALA A 44 7.40 4.80 -7.85
CA ALA A 44 6.16 4.96 -7.11
C ALA A 44 6.30 5.99 -5.96
N SER A 45 7.43 5.98 -5.25
CA SER A 45 7.71 6.93 -4.16
C SER A 45 7.78 8.37 -4.67
N ALA A 46 8.57 8.62 -5.72
CA ALA A 46 8.70 9.93 -6.35
C ALA A 46 7.34 10.47 -6.82
N ARG A 47 6.53 9.63 -7.47
CA ARG A 47 5.19 10.00 -7.94
C ARG A 47 4.26 10.40 -6.80
N ILE A 48 4.30 9.66 -5.69
CA ILE A 48 3.47 9.94 -4.50
C ILE A 48 3.89 11.29 -3.91
N VAL A 49 5.18 11.48 -3.66
CA VAL A 49 5.71 12.69 -3.02
C VAL A 49 5.47 13.94 -3.86
N GLU A 50 5.68 13.89 -5.17
CA GLU A 50 5.45 15.03 -6.07
C GLU A 50 3.98 15.47 -6.07
N LYS A 51 3.05 14.51 -6.02
CA LYS A 51 1.64 14.82 -5.88
C LYS A 51 1.31 15.48 -4.53
N LEU A 52 1.88 14.96 -3.44
CA LEU A 52 1.70 15.56 -2.10
C LEU A 52 2.25 16.99 -2.08
N ARG A 53 3.44 17.21 -2.65
CA ARG A 53 4.09 18.53 -2.80
C ARG A 53 3.19 19.50 -3.58
N THR A 54 2.70 19.09 -4.76
CA THR A 54 1.81 19.89 -5.60
C THR A 54 0.52 20.29 -4.88
N GLN A 55 -0.10 19.37 -4.14
CA GLN A 55 -1.34 19.65 -3.41
C GLN A 55 -1.12 20.57 -2.21
N ALA A 56 0.00 20.40 -1.50
CA ALA A 56 0.38 21.28 -0.39
C ALA A 56 0.60 22.73 -0.87
N VAL A 57 1.31 22.94 -1.99
CA VAL A 57 1.55 24.28 -2.56
C VAL A 57 0.27 24.97 -3.02
N LYS A 58 -0.72 24.21 -3.51
CA LYS A 58 -2.02 24.77 -3.96
C LYS A 58 -2.92 25.27 -2.82
N GLY A 59 -2.47 25.21 -1.56
CA GLY A 59 -3.22 25.71 -0.41
C GLY A 59 -4.48 24.89 -0.07
N GLN A 60 -4.62 23.70 -0.65
CA GLN A 60 -5.77 22.81 -0.43
C GLN A 60 -5.62 21.94 0.83
N VAL A 61 -4.52 22.10 1.58
CA VAL A 61 -4.11 21.18 2.63
C VAL A 61 -3.89 21.94 3.94
N ASN A 62 -4.73 21.66 4.95
CA ASN A 62 -4.46 22.07 6.33
C ASN A 62 -3.33 21.17 6.89
N PRO A 63 -2.29 21.71 7.57
CA PRO A 63 -0.89 21.22 7.46
C PRO A 63 -0.54 19.79 7.93
N THR A 64 -1.42 18.99 8.52
CA THR A 64 -0.97 17.69 9.11
C THR A 64 -2.03 16.61 9.14
N GLU A 65 -3.28 16.94 9.46
CA GLU A 65 -4.39 15.98 9.43
C GLU A 65 -4.77 15.57 7.99
N ASN A 66 -4.44 16.44 7.02
CA ASN A 66 -4.71 16.23 5.61
C ASN A 66 -3.60 15.43 4.90
N LEU A 67 -2.32 15.62 5.27
CA LEU A 67 -1.19 15.02 4.53
C LEU A 67 -1.10 13.48 4.67
N ARG A 68 -1.42 12.94 5.85
CA ARG A 68 -1.53 11.47 6.05
C ARG A 68 -2.69 10.88 5.25
N SER A 69 -3.85 11.55 5.28
CA SER A 69 -5.04 11.12 4.55
C SER A 69 -4.79 11.16 3.05
N LEU A 70 -4.09 12.18 2.58
CA LEU A 70 -3.71 12.34 1.19
C LEU A 70 -2.71 11.27 0.74
N LEU A 71 -1.73 10.93 1.57
CA LEU A 71 -0.82 9.81 1.31
C LEU A 71 -1.58 8.49 1.17
N GLN A 72 -2.56 8.22 2.04
CA GLN A 72 -3.39 7.03 1.95
C GLN A 72 -4.21 7.00 0.65
N GLU A 73 -4.81 8.13 0.30
CA GLU A 73 -5.57 8.27 -0.94
C GLU A 73 -4.69 7.99 -2.17
N GLU A 74 -3.48 8.53 -2.20
CA GLU A 74 -2.55 8.33 -3.31
C GLU A 74 -2.05 6.89 -3.40
N LEU A 75 -1.78 6.22 -2.28
CA LEU A 75 -1.46 4.79 -2.26
C LEU A 75 -2.62 3.94 -2.80
N VAL A 76 -3.86 4.26 -2.41
CA VAL A 76 -5.05 3.57 -2.93
C VAL A 76 -5.21 3.82 -4.44
N ASN A 77 -5.04 5.06 -4.89
CA ASN A 77 -5.15 5.42 -6.30
C ASN A 77 -4.06 4.77 -7.15
N LEU A 78 -2.87 4.54 -6.58
CA LEU A 78 -1.79 3.81 -7.24
C LEU A 78 -2.15 2.34 -7.45
N LEU A 79 -2.77 1.70 -6.46
CA LEU A 79 -3.12 0.28 -6.49
C LEU A 79 -4.41 -0.01 -7.27
N ARG A 80 -5.38 0.92 -7.26
CA ARG A 80 -6.72 0.73 -7.85
C ARG A 80 -6.72 0.17 -9.28
N PRO A 81 -5.86 0.61 -10.22
CA PRO A 81 -5.83 0.05 -11.58
C PRO A 81 -5.40 -1.42 -11.65
N ALA A 82 -4.66 -1.91 -10.65
CA ALA A 82 -4.21 -3.30 -10.57
C ALA A 82 -5.19 -4.21 -9.83
N VAL A 83 -6.25 -3.66 -9.22
CA VAL A 83 -7.26 -4.45 -8.51
C VAL A 83 -8.19 -5.11 -9.52
N SER A 84 -8.06 -6.42 -9.65
CA SER A 84 -9.03 -7.28 -10.33
C SER A 84 -9.54 -8.32 -9.34
N PRO A 85 -10.82 -8.27 -8.93
CA PRO A 85 -11.37 -9.29 -8.05
C PRO A 85 -11.34 -10.66 -8.74
N LEU A 86 -11.09 -11.71 -7.95
CA LEU A 86 -11.25 -13.08 -8.41
C LEU A 86 -12.75 -13.40 -8.39
N ASP A 87 -13.42 -13.17 -9.51
CA ASP A 87 -14.85 -13.49 -9.64
C ASP A 87 -15.06 -14.97 -9.98
N LEU A 88 -15.64 -15.68 -9.02
CA LEU A 88 -15.99 -17.10 -9.12
C LEU A 88 -17.51 -17.31 -9.31
N ALA A 89 -18.32 -16.26 -9.26
CA ALA A 89 -19.79 -16.36 -9.21
C ALA A 89 -20.40 -16.78 -10.54
N ASP A 90 -19.83 -16.34 -11.67
CA ASP A 90 -20.42 -16.53 -13.00
C ASP A 90 -19.97 -17.80 -13.74
N ARG A 91 -19.15 -18.68 -13.13
CA ARG A 91 -18.65 -19.88 -13.83
C ARG A 91 -19.36 -21.14 -13.36
N VAL A 92 -20.33 -21.56 -14.17
CA VAL A 92 -21.12 -22.80 -14.09
C VAL A 92 -20.27 -24.09 -14.11
N ALA A 93 -18.95 -24.00 -14.33
CA ALA A 93 -18.05 -25.13 -14.44
C ALA A 93 -17.49 -25.56 -13.06
N SER A 94 -18.21 -26.48 -12.41
CA SER A 94 -17.66 -27.30 -11.32
C SER A 94 -17.09 -28.60 -11.90
N PRO A 95 -15.90 -29.08 -11.47
CA PRO A 95 -15.08 -28.55 -10.37
C PRO A 95 -14.15 -27.39 -10.77
N TRP A 96 -13.85 -26.53 -9.80
CA TRP A 96 -12.81 -25.52 -9.93
C TRP A 96 -11.42 -26.12 -9.70
N VAL A 97 -10.51 -25.89 -10.63
CA VAL A 97 -9.13 -26.38 -10.55
C VAL A 97 -8.17 -25.21 -10.39
N VAL A 98 -7.44 -25.17 -9.27
CA VAL A 98 -6.43 -24.16 -8.96
C VAL A 98 -5.05 -24.83 -8.95
N LEU A 99 -4.14 -24.38 -9.81
CA LEU A 99 -2.76 -24.85 -9.88
C LEU A 99 -1.83 -23.87 -9.15
N MET A 100 -1.14 -24.35 -8.11
CA MET A 100 -0.16 -23.56 -7.35
C MET A 100 1.24 -23.73 -7.93
N VAL A 101 1.84 -22.64 -8.42
CA VAL A 101 3.20 -22.64 -9.01
C VAL A 101 4.12 -21.69 -8.24
N GLY A 102 5.43 -22.00 -8.18
CA GLY A 102 6.43 -21.18 -7.50
C GLY A 102 7.63 -22.00 -6.98
N VAL A 103 8.65 -21.32 -6.46
CA VAL A 103 9.90 -21.94 -5.96
C VAL A 103 9.70 -22.69 -4.65
N ASN A 104 10.67 -23.53 -4.27
CA ASN A 104 10.67 -24.22 -2.98
C ASN A 104 10.73 -23.20 -1.83
N GLY A 105 9.97 -23.44 -0.76
CA GLY A 105 9.90 -22.54 0.41
C GLY A 105 8.93 -21.35 0.27
N ALA A 106 8.37 -21.07 -0.90
CA ALA A 106 7.43 -19.95 -1.11
C ALA A 106 6.02 -20.13 -0.48
N GLY A 107 5.80 -21.22 0.28
CA GLY A 107 4.54 -21.46 0.98
C GLY A 107 3.41 -22.10 0.18
N LYS A 108 3.67 -22.63 -1.03
CA LYS A 108 2.65 -23.22 -1.93
C LYS A 108 1.69 -24.20 -1.23
N THR A 109 2.22 -25.22 -0.55
CA THR A 109 1.41 -26.25 0.13
C THR A 109 0.63 -25.67 1.30
N THR A 110 1.23 -24.75 2.07
CA THR A 110 0.57 -24.07 3.19
C THR A 110 -0.57 -23.18 2.70
N THR A 111 -0.38 -22.45 1.61
CA THR A 111 -1.42 -21.61 1.00
C THR A 111 -2.55 -22.46 0.41
N ALA A 112 -2.24 -23.59 -0.23
CA ALA A 112 -3.26 -24.52 -0.71
C ALA A 112 -4.15 -25.05 0.42
N ALA A 113 -3.57 -25.43 1.56
CA ALA A 113 -4.32 -25.88 2.72
C ALA A 113 -5.21 -24.78 3.32
N LYS A 114 -4.70 -23.53 3.40
CA LYS A 114 -5.49 -22.36 3.84
C LYS A 114 -6.67 -22.08 2.90
N LEU A 115 -6.42 -22.13 1.59
CA LEU A 115 -7.46 -21.93 0.58
C LEU A 115 -8.54 -23.01 0.67
N ALA A 116 -8.15 -24.28 0.83
CA ALA A 116 -9.09 -25.39 1.01
C ALA A 116 -9.97 -25.20 2.26
N ASN A 117 -9.39 -24.78 3.38
CA ASN A 117 -10.16 -24.49 4.59
C ASN A 117 -11.12 -23.29 4.41
N HIS A 118 -10.68 -22.22 3.74
CA HIS A 118 -11.53 -21.06 3.46
C HIS A 118 -12.72 -21.44 2.57
N SER A 119 -12.49 -22.17 1.48
CA SER A 119 -13.55 -22.63 0.57
C SER A 119 -14.50 -23.65 1.18
N GLN A 120 -14.07 -24.43 2.18
CA GLN A 120 -14.95 -25.34 2.93
C GLN A 120 -15.88 -24.60 3.89
N ASN A 121 -15.43 -23.46 4.44
CA ASN A 121 -16.19 -22.67 5.41
C ASN A 121 -17.20 -21.71 4.75
N GLY A 122 -17.24 -21.64 3.41
CA GLY A 122 -18.25 -20.88 2.66
C GLY A 122 -18.13 -19.37 2.76
N GLU A 123 -16.95 -18.84 3.10
CA GLU A 123 -16.61 -17.41 3.03
C GLU A 123 -16.02 -17.02 1.68
#